data_AF-A0A5Q4GQJ1-F1
#
_entry.id   AF-A0A5Q4GQJ1-F1
#
_cell.length_a   1.000
_cell.length_b   1.000
_cell.length_c   1.000
_cell.angle_alpha   90.00
_cell.angle_beta   90.00
_cell.angle_gamma   90.00
#
_symmetry.space_group_name_H-M   'P 1'
#
loop_
_entity.id
_entity.type
_entity.pdbx_description
1 polymer ?
#
loop_
_entity_poly.entity_id
_entity_poly.type
_entity_poly.pdbx_seq_one_letter_code
_entity_poly.pdbx_strand_id
1 'polypeptide(L)'
;MGEGNAIVGQSGGPTSVINASLAGVVETSVKSKKIGRVFGMRFGIEGVLNNYLLDLGAEEKDTLRGLRTTPSSALGSSRLKLQEEHLGTILKRLKAYNVRHLFMIGGNDTMDTIHRIVEYAGQHGYELNGIGISKTVDNDLFGVDHTPGYPSAARYVALSILQGGLLARDMQKVDQFTIFQTVGRSAGWLPAAAACAKRSPADAPHIILFPERPFDREAFFDAVAKAHKRYGFVSIIRQCRIRRDGDDRTSLEARRAVSVSEHVRHDPAEKTGRVELGAWQDRGNSLCSASTFSVVG
;
A
#
# COMPACT_ATOMS: atom_id res chain seq x y z
N MET A 1 39.59 5.09 -5.26
CA MET A 1 38.54 4.23 -4.67
C MET A 1 37.76 5.10 -3.69
N GLY A 2 36.44 4.97 -3.63
CA GLY A 2 35.62 5.77 -2.70
C GLY A 2 35.95 5.51 -1.24
N GLU A 3 35.76 6.51 -0.37
CA GLU A 3 36.09 6.44 1.07
C GLU A 3 35.17 5.50 1.86
N GLY A 4 34.09 5.00 1.24
CA GLY A 4 33.17 4.03 1.84
C GLY A 4 32.28 3.31 0.84
N ASN A 5 31.76 2.17 1.26
CA ASN A 5 30.81 1.37 0.51
C ASN A 5 29.38 1.88 0.73
N ALA A 6 28.49 1.56 -0.21
CA ALA A 6 27.06 1.80 -0.10
C ALA A 6 26.31 0.50 0.22
N ILE A 7 25.20 0.63 0.94
CA ILE A 7 24.25 -0.46 1.14
C ILE A 7 22.84 0.04 0.85
N VAL A 8 22.04 -0.75 0.13
CA VAL A 8 20.65 -0.42 -0.23
C VAL A 8 19.70 -1.55 0.14
N GLY A 9 18.51 -1.22 0.64
CA GLY A 9 17.51 -2.22 1.01
C GLY A 9 16.09 -1.73 0.81
N GLN A 10 15.19 -2.69 0.62
CA GLN A 10 13.76 -2.45 0.44
C GLN A 10 13.03 -2.85 1.73
N SER A 11 12.08 -2.02 2.17
CA SER A 11 11.37 -2.23 3.45
C SER A 11 9.88 -1.88 3.36
N GLY A 12 9.05 -2.61 4.12
CA GLY A 12 7.60 -2.49 4.14
C GLY A 12 6.89 -3.19 2.97
N GLY A 13 5.66 -2.77 2.66
CA GLY A 13 4.90 -3.35 1.54
C GLY A 13 5.59 -3.10 0.19
N PRO A 14 5.71 -4.13 -0.68
CA PRO A 14 6.24 -3.97 -2.03
C PRO A 14 5.31 -3.12 -2.91
N THR A 15 5.85 -2.52 -3.96
CA THR A 15 5.08 -1.78 -4.99
C THR A 15 5.44 -2.29 -6.39
N SER A 16 4.68 -1.89 -7.39
CA SER A 16 4.98 -2.21 -8.80
C SER A 16 6.25 -1.54 -9.33
N VAL A 17 6.79 -0.55 -8.62
CA VAL A 17 7.92 0.29 -9.11
C VAL A 17 9.10 0.38 -8.14
N ILE A 18 9.05 -0.30 -6.98
CA ILE A 18 10.11 -0.23 -5.97
C ILE A 18 11.49 -0.68 -6.51
N ASN A 19 11.50 -1.60 -7.47
CA ASN A 19 12.71 -2.05 -8.14
C ASN A 19 13.30 -1.01 -9.10
N ALA A 20 12.48 -0.11 -9.66
CA ALA A 20 12.98 1.01 -10.46
C ALA A 20 13.80 1.99 -9.59
N SER A 21 13.33 2.25 -8.35
CA SER A 21 14.11 3.03 -7.37
C SER A 21 15.41 2.33 -7.00
N LEU A 22 15.39 1.00 -6.79
CA LEU A 22 16.59 0.21 -6.51
C LEU A 22 17.60 0.31 -7.65
N ALA A 23 17.15 0.12 -8.90
CA ALA A 23 18.00 0.24 -10.08
C ALA A 23 18.65 1.62 -10.17
N GLY A 24 17.88 2.69 -9.94
CA GLY A 24 18.38 4.07 -9.93
C GLY A 24 19.50 4.30 -8.91
N VAL A 25 19.34 3.77 -7.68
CA VAL A 25 20.37 3.85 -6.63
C VAL A 25 21.62 3.09 -7.04
N VAL A 26 21.48 1.83 -7.46
CA VAL A 26 22.63 0.97 -7.79
C VAL A 26 23.40 1.54 -8.97
N GLU A 27 22.72 1.88 -10.06
CA GLU A 27 23.36 2.44 -11.25
C GLU A 27 24.09 3.76 -10.96
N THR A 28 23.50 4.64 -10.16
CA THR A 28 24.13 5.92 -9.80
C THR A 28 25.30 5.72 -8.85
N SER A 29 25.18 4.79 -7.90
CA SER A 29 26.23 4.49 -6.93
C SER A 29 27.46 3.86 -7.60
N VAL A 30 27.25 2.91 -8.51
CA VAL A 30 28.34 2.26 -9.28
C VAL A 30 29.07 3.25 -10.19
N LYS A 31 28.37 4.26 -10.74
CA LYS A 31 28.99 5.31 -11.57
C LYS A 31 29.77 6.35 -10.75
N SER A 32 29.51 6.45 -9.44
CA SER A 32 30.13 7.44 -8.58
C SER A 32 31.58 7.07 -8.23
N LYS A 33 32.52 8.01 -8.39
CA LYS A 33 33.90 7.83 -7.94
C LYS A 33 34.06 7.88 -6.40
N LYS A 34 33.04 8.37 -5.69
CA LYS A 34 33.04 8.54 -4.22
C LYS A 34 32.57 7.30 -3.46
N ILE A 35 31.88 6.37 -4.13
CA ILE A 35 31.35 5.15 -3.55
C ILE A 35 32.23 3.97 -3.98
N GLY A 36 32.55 3.09 -3.03
CA GLY A 36 33.23 1.82 -3.30
C GLY A 36 32.28 0.75 -3.85
N ARG A 37 32.12 -0.35 -3.11
CA ARG A 37 31.18 -1.44 -3.43
C ARG A 37 29.75 -1.05 -3.08
N VAL A 38 28.80 -1.67 -3.76
CA VAL A 38 27.36 -1.46 -3.55
C VAL A 38 26.72 -2.76 -3.11
N PHE A 39 26.28 -2.81 -1.86
CA PHE A 39 25.65 -3.99 -1.28
C PHE A 39 24.13 -3.88 -1.26
N GLY A 40 23.43 -5.01 -1.42
CA GLY A 40 22.00 -5.16 -1.27
C GLY A 40 21.64 -5.86 0.02
N MET A 41 20.67 -5.34 0.77
CA MET A 41 20.16 -5.98 2.00
C MET A 41 19.03 -6.95 1.66
N ARG A 42 19.29 -8.26 1.78
CA ARG A 42 18.26 -9.28 1.53
C ARG A 42 17.26 -9.29 2.68
N PHE A 43 15.99 -9.06 2.39
CA PHE A 43 14.92 -8.81 3.37
C PHE A 43 15.14 -7.55 4.22
N GLY A 44 15.65 -6.46 3.62
CA GLY A 44 15.78 -5.17 4.33
C GLY A 44 16.73 -5.26 5.52
N ILE A 45 16.42 -4.57 6.63
CA ILE A 45 17.35 -4.45 7.77
C ILE A 45 17.65 -5.80 8.45
N GLU A 46 16.74 -6.77 8.35
CA GLU A 46 16.98 -8.15 8.80
C GLU A 46 18.16 -8.80 8.06
N GLY A 47 18.39 -8.43 6.80
CA GLY A 47 19.54 -8.88 6.04
C GLY A 47 20.86 -8.40 6.65
N VAL A 48 20.91 -7.19 7.20
CA VAL A 48 22.11 -6.69 7.87
C VAL A 48 22.36 -7.44 9.18
N LEU A 49 21.31 -7.66 9.98
CA LEU A 49 21.40 -8.41 11.24
C LEU A 49 21.90 -9.83 11.03
N ASN A 50 21.37 -10.52 10.02
CA ASN A 50 21.68 -11.91 9.70
C ASN A 50 22.86 -12.09 8.72
N ASN A 51 23.51 -11.01 8.31
CA ASN A 51 24.62 -11.03 7.34
C ASN A 51 24.23 -11.59 5.95
N TYR A 52 22.99 -11.36 5.51
CA TYR A 52 22.48 -11.69 4.17
C TYR A 52 22.61 -10.49 3.24
N LEU A 53 23.83 -10.23 2.80
CA LEU A 53 24.16 -9.15 1.87
C LEU A 53 24.50 -9.70 0.49
N LEU A 54 24.05 -9.00 -0.55
CA LEU A 54 24.36 -9.27 -1.95
C LEU A 54 25.32 -8.21 -2.48
N ASP A 55 26.27 -8.56 -3.36
CA ASP A 55 27.09 -7.56 -4.05
C ASP A 55 26.39 -7.12 -5.34
N LEU A 56 25.62 -6.04 -5.26
CA LEU A 56 24.87 -5.50 -6.40
C LEU A 56 25.79 -4.83 -7.43
N GLY A 57 27.03 -4.50 -7.06
CA GLY A 57 28.02 -3.97 -8.00
C GLY A 57 28.59 -5.05 -8.93
N ALA A 58 28.50 -6.32 -8.54
CA ALA A 58 28.96 -7.46 -9.33
C ALA A 58 27.86 -8.06 -10.23
N GLU A 59 26.61 -7.61 -10.09
CA GLU A 59 25.48 -8.10 -10.88
C GLU A 59 25.56 -7.68 -12.36
N GLU A 60 25.03 -8.55 -13.22
CA GLU A 60 24.90 -8.31 -14.66
C GLU A 60 24.11 -7.03 -14.94
N LYS A 61 24.59 -6.21 -15.90
CA LYS A 61 23.95 -4.94 -16.23
C LYS A 61 22.51 -5.13 -16.71
N ASP A 62 22.25 -6.22 -17.42
CA ASP A 62 20.91 -6.52 -17.93
C ASP A 62 19.96 -6.95 -16.82
N THR A 63 20.44 -7.66 -15.80
CA THR A 63 19.68 -7.94 -14.57
C THR A 63 19.26 -6.64 -13.88
N LEU A 64 20.20 -5.69 -13.71
CA LEU A 64 19.91 -4.39 -13.09
C LEU A 64 18.92 -3.55 -13.93
N ARG A 65 19.00 -3.62 -15.26
CA ARG A 65 17.99 -2.96 -16.13
C ARG A 65 16.62 -3.61 -16.01
N GLY A 66 16.57 -4.94 -15.94
CA GLY A 66 15.33 -5.71 -15.80
C GLY A 66 14.54 -5.37 -14.53
N LEU A 67 15.22 -4.90 -13.47
CA LEU A 67 14.57 -4.39 -12.26
C LEU A 67 13.58 -3.25 -12.53
N ARG A 68 13.84 -2.39 -13.52
CA ARG A 68 12.99 -1.22 -13.82
C ARG A 68 11.57 -1.60 -14.26
N THR A 69 11.40 -2.79 -14.82
CA THR A 69 10.12 -3.30 -15.32
C THR A 69 9.62 -4.52 -14.54
N THR A 70 10.30 -4.89 -13.45
CA THR A 70 9.93 -6.03 -12.61
C THR A 70 9.21 -5.53 -11.36
N PRO A 71 7.95 -5.91 -11.12
CA PRO A 71 7.21 -5.49 -9.92
C PRO A 71 7.74 -6.18 -8.67
N SER A 72 7.21 -5.78 -7.52
CA SER A 72 7.57 -6.31 -6.19
C SER A 72 9.01 -5.97 -5.78
N SER A 73 9.48 -6.49 -4.65
CA SER A 73 10.80 -6.19 -4.10
C SER A 73 11.81 -7.28 -4.47
N ALA A 74 12.76 -6.99 -5.35
CA ALA A 74 13.79 -7.95 -5.79
C ALA A 74 14.72 -8.40 -4.66
N LEU A 75 15.00 -7.53 -3.68
CA LEU A 75 15.79 -7.89 -2.49
C LEU A 75 14.95 -8.58 -1.41
N GLY A 76 13.65 -8.77 -1.64
CA GLY A 76 12.69 -9.06 -0.59
C GLY A 76 12.43 -7.82 0.28
N SER A 77 11.58 -7.99 1.29
CA SER A 77 11.24 -6.91 2.22
C SER A 77 11.03 -7.47 3.63
N SER A 78 11.11 -6.60 4.62
CA SER A 78 10.93 -6.91 6.03
C SER A 78 9.90 -5.99 6.67
N ARG A 79 9.26 -6.51 7.73
CA ARG A 79 8.39 -5.76 8.66
C ARG A 79 8.96 -5.71 10.08
N LEU A 80 10.23 -6.08 10.25
CA LEU A 80 10.92 -5.98 11.54
C LEU A 80 10.89 -4.52 11.99
N LYS A 81 10.32 -4.28 13.16
CA LYS A 81 10.44 -3.00 13.85
C LYS A 81 11.78 -2.95 14.55
N LEU A 82 12.57 -1.92 14.27
CA LEU A 82 13.88 -1.73 14.88
C LEU A 82 13.74 -1.54 16.39
N GLN A 83 14.50 -2.32 17.17
CA GLN A 83 14.61 -2.21 18.62
C GLN A 83 16.03 -1.74 18.97
N GLU A 84 16.23 -1.17 20.16
CA GLU A 84 17.54 -0.63 20.56
C GLU A 84 18.63 -1.71 20.59
N GLU A 85 18.29 -2.93 21.01
CA GLU A 85 19.20 -4.08 21.03
C GLU A 85 19.76 -4.45 19.63
N HIS A 86 19.08 -4.07 18.55
CA HIS A 86 19.53 -4.32 17.19
C HIS A 86 20.64 -3.35 16.74
N LEU A 87 20.69 -2.14 17.30
CA LEU A 87 21.53 -1.05 16.80
C LEU A 87 23.03 -1.36 16.88
N GLY A 88 23.49 -1.93 18.00
CA GLY A 88 24.89 -2.31 18.18
C GLY A 88 25.35 -3.36 17.16
N THR A 89 24.50 -4.36 16.89
CA THR A 89 24.77 -5.40 15.88
C THR A 89 24.80 -4.80 14.47
N ILE A 90 23.83 -3.95 14.12
CA ILE A 90 23.78 -3.26 12.83
C ILE A 90 25.05 -2.43 12.62
N LEU A 91 25.42 -1.60 13.59
CA LEU A 91 26.62 -0.76 13.49
C LEU A 91 27.90 -1.59 13.32
N LYS A 92 28.03 -2.70 14.07
CA LYS A 92 29.16 -3.63 13.93
C LYS A 92 29.25 -4.19 12.50
N ARG A 93 28.11 -4.54 11.90
CA ARG A 93 28.05 -5.05 10.52
C ARG A 93 28.39 -3.96 9.51
N LEU A 94 27.82 -2.77 9.64
CA LEU A 94 28.14 -1.63 8.76
C LEU A 94 29.65 -1.30 8.79
N LYS A 95 30.27 -1.30 9.98
CA LYS A 95 31.72 -1.16 10.16
C LYS A 95 32.52 -2.25 9.44
N ALA A 96 32.11 -3.51 9.60
CA ALA A 96 32.80 -4.65 8.99
C ALA A 96 32.84 -4.59 7.44
N TYR A 97 31.80 -4.03 6.82
CA TYR A 97 31.73 -3.83 5.37
C TYR A 97 32.18 -2.43 4.94
N ASN A 98 32.76 -1.61 5.83
CA ASN A 98 33.11 -0.20 5.59
C ASN A 98 31.98 0.59 4.90
N VAL A 99 30.74 0.41 5.35
CA VAL A 99 29.58 1.08 4.76
C VAL A 99 29.47 2.50 5.30
N ARG A 100 29.49 3.50 4.41
CA ARG A 100 29.35 4.93 4.75
C ARG A 100 28.09 5.55 4.15
N HIS A 101 27.40 4.84 3.27
CA HIS A 101 26.16 5.30 2.64
C HIS A 101 25.07 4.24 2.83
N LEU A 102 24.05 4.58 3.61
CA LEU A 102 22.88 3.75 3.88
C LEU A 102 21.69 4.30 3.08
N PHE A 103 21.22 3.51 2.12
CA PHE A 103 20.01 3.80 1.37
C PHE A 103 18.90 2.84 1.80
N MET A 104 17.72 3.35 2.14
CA MET A 104 16.55 2.50 2.34
C MET A 104 15.35 3.01 1.57
N ILE A 105 14.71 2.11 0.84
CA ILE A 105 13.53 2.38 0.01
C ILE A 105 12.30 1.94 0.81
N GLY A 106 11.48 2.89 1.24
CA GLY A 106 10.53 2.63 2.31
C GLY A 106 9.49 3.70 2.61
N GLY A 107 8.62 3.38 3.57
CA GLY A 107 7.61 4.29 4.09
C GLY A 107 8.04 4.94 5.42
N ASN A 108 7.07 5.41 6.21
CA ASN A 108 7.31 6.11 7.48
C ASN A 108 8.26 5.33 8.43
N ASP A 109 7.96 4.05 8.72
CA ASP A 109 8.78 3.21 9.60
C ASP A 109 10.23 3.03 9.11
N THR A 110 10.44 3.09 7.79
CA THR A 110 11.77 3.01 7.19
C THR A 110 12.56 4.30 7.40
N MET A 111 11.91 5.47 7.32
CA MET A 111 12.55 6.75 7.59
C MET A 111 12.99 6.84 9.06
N ASP A 112 12.16 6.38 9.98
CA ASP A 112 12.52 6.23 11.41
C ASP A 112 13.73 5.30 11.61
N THR A 113 13.72 4.14 10.95
CA THR A 113 14.84 3.18 11.00
C THR A 113 16.15 3.82 10.57
N ILE A 114 16.17 4.58 9.47
CA ILE A 114 17.38 5.27 8.99
C ILE A 114 17.84 6.29 10.03
N HIS A 115 16.93 7.13 10.52
CA HIS A 115 17.25 8.16 11.50
C HIS A 115 17.93 7.58 12.74
N ARG A 116 17.36 6.54 13.33
CA ARG A 116 17.89 5.87 14.53
C ARG A 116 19.25 5.22 14.30
N ILE A 117 19.46 4.59 13.14
CA ILE A 117 20.76 3.97 12.80
C ILE A 117 21.84 5.05 12.63
N VAL A 118 21.53 6.14 11.93
CA VAL A 118 22.48 7.25 11.70
C VAL A 118 22.83 7.96 13.00
N GLU A 119 21.84 8.26 13.83
CA GLU A 119 22.05 8.88 15.14
C GLU A 119 22.93 8.00 16.04
N TYR A 120 22.60 6.72 16.15
CA TYR A 120 23.39 5.76 16.92
C TYR A 120 24.82 5.63 16.39
N ALA A 121 25.01 5.62 15.07
CA ALA A 121 26.34 5.60 14.46
C ALA A 121 27.16 6.85 14.83
N GLY A 122 26.55 8.04 14.79
CA GLY A 122 27.17 9.30 15.19
C GLY A 122 27.60 9.32 16.65
N GLN A 123 26.74 8.85 17.57
CA GLN A 123 27.07 8.70 18.99
C GLN A 123 28.28 7.77 19.24
N HIS A 124 28.54 6.83 18.31
CA HIS A 124 29.65 5.87 18.38
C HIS A 124 30.82 6.24 17.45
N GLY A 125 30.94 7.52 17.08
CA GLY A 125 32.05 8.07 16.30
C GLY A 125 32.16 7.48 14.89
N TYR A 126 31.06 7.00 14.31
CA TYR A 126 31.02 6.42 12.98
C TYR A 126 30.20 7.28 12.04
N GLU A 127 30.87 8.00 11.16
CA GLU A 127 30.21 8.79 10.13
C GLU A 127 29.45 7.87 9.15
N LEU A 128 28.13 8.05 9.07
CA LEU A 128 27.22 7.31 8.22
C LEU A 128 26.19 8.26 7.61
N ASN A 129 26.14 8.28 6.28
CA ASN A 129 25.14 9.05 5.55
C ASN A 129 23.90 8.19 5.30
N GLY A 130 22.79 8.50 5.96
CA GLY A 130 21.50 7.84 5.73
C GLY A 130 20.61 8.61 4.77
N ILE A 131 20.13 7.95 3.73
CA ILE A 131 19.25 8.53 2.71
C ILE A 131 18.01 7.66 2.56
N GLY A 132 16.86 8.25 2.88
CA GLY A 132 15.54 7.66 2.67
C GLY A 132 15.05 7.88 1.25
N ILE A 133 14.57 6.82 0.61
CA ILE A 133 13.94 6.88 -0.71
C ILE A 133 12.46 6.55 -0.52
N SER A 134 11.61 7.54 -0.80
CA SER A 134 10.18 7.44 -0.56
C SER A 134 9.54 6.29 -1.34
N LYS A 135 8.71 5.51 -0.66
CA LYS A 135 7.95 4.40 -1.23
C LYS A 135 6.75 4.06 -0.35
N THR A 136 5.56 4.23 -0.89
CA THR A 136 4.31 3.77 -0.29
C THR A 136 3.21 3.85 -1.34
N VAL A 137 2.24 2.93 -1.29
CA VAL A 137 1.01 3.03 -2.11
C VAL A 137 -0.03 3.92 -1.43
N ASP A 138 0.13 4.21 -0.14
CA ASP A 138 -0.83 4.97 0.65
C ASP A 138 -0.69 6.49 0.44
N ASN A 139 0.39 6.95 -0.19
CA ASN A 139 0.74 8.37 -0.37
C ASN A 139 0.72 9.18 0.93
N ASP A 140 1.23 8.57 2.00
CA ASP A 140 1.13 9.05 3.39
C ASP A 140 2.47 9.48 3.99
N LEU A 141 3.48 9.74 3.14
CA LEU A 141 4.76 10.31 3.57
C LEU A 141 4.67 11.84 3.61
N PHE A 142 5.00 12.45 4.76
CA PHE A 142 5.03 13.89 4.90
C PHE A 142 6.14 14.52 4.04
N GLY A 143 5.88 15.72 3.50
CA GLY A 143 6.87 16.51 2.77
C GLY A 143 7.06 16.14 1.29
N VAL A 144 6.27 15.19 0.76
CA VAL A 144 6.24 14.87 -0.67
C VAL A 144 4.80 14.91 -1.18
N ASP A 145 4.62 15.38 -2.42
CA ASP A 145 3.32 15.43 -3.09
C ASP A 145 2.83 14.04 -3.51
N HIS A 146 3.73 13.26 -4.13
CA HIS A 146 3.48 11.88 -4.54
C HIS A 146 4.61 10.94 -4.14
N THR A 147 4.24 9.72 -3.74
CA THR A 147 5.19 8.66 -3.40
C THR A 147 5.30 7.63 -4.52
N PRO A 148 6.52 7.16 -4.85
CA PRO A 148 6.70 6.04 -5.77
C PRO A 148 5.88 4.81 -5.36
N GLY A 149 5.05 4.35 -6.29
CA GLY A 149 4.08 3.26 -6.09
C GLY A 149 2.63 3.72 -6.10
N TYR A 150 2.32 4.90 -5.55
CA TYR A 150 0.95 5.40 -5.50
C TYR A 150 0.31 5.57 -6.89
N PRO A 151 0.94 6.24 -7.89
CA PRO A 151 0.28 6.44 -9.19
C PRO A 151 -0.11 5.13 -9.90
N SER A 152 0.72 4.09 -9.76
CA SER A 152 0.40 2.77 -10.32
C SER A 152 -0.78 2.11 -9.60
N ALA A 153 -0.80 2.16 -8.27
CA ALA A 153 -1.89 1.63 -7.46
C ALA A 153 -3.20 2.42 -7.68
N ALA A 154 -3.12 3.74 -7.74
CA ALA A 154 -4.21 4.66 -8.05
C ALA A 154 -4.83 4.35 -9.42
N ARG A 155 -4.00 4.18 -10.46
CA ARG A 155 -4.46 3.78 -11.79
C ARG A 155 -5.15 2.42 -11.77
N TYR A 156 -4.59 1.44 -11.07
CA TYR A 156 -5.21 0.13 -10.92
C TYR A 156 -6.59 0.25 -10.28
N VAL A 157 -6.69 0.93 -9.14
CA VAL A 157 -7.98 1.18 -8.45
C VAL A 157 -8.98 1.87 -9.38
N ALA A 158 -8.58 2.97 -10.02
CA ALA A 158 -9.47 3.71 -10.91
C ALA A 158 -10.04 2.86 -12.05
N LEU A 159 -9.20 2.05 -12.69
CA LEU A 159 -9.64 1.16 -13.77
C LEU A 159 -10.50 0.00 -13.26
N SER A 160 -10.15 -0.61 -12.12
CA SER A 160 -10.93 -1.70 -11.53
C SER A 160 -12.33 -1.25 -11.12
N ILE A 161 -12.47 -0.07 -10.53
CA ILE A 161 -13.78 0.47 -10.15
C ILE A 161 -14.61 0.83 -11.38
N LEU A 162 -13.99 1.44 -12.39
CA LEU A 162 -14.68 1.73 -13.65
C LEU A 162 -15.21 0.45 -14.29
N GLN A 163 -14.37 -0.56 -14.46
CA GLN A 163 -14.73 -1.83 -15.09
C GLN A 163 -15.80 -2.57 -14.28
N GLY A 164 -15.63 -2.69 -12.96
CA GLY A 164 -16.61 -3.33 -12.09
C GLY A 164 -17.93 -2.55 -12.02
N GLY A 165 -17.89 -1.22 -12.12
CA GLY A 165 -19.08 -0.37 -12.21
C GLY A 165 -19.86 -0.57 -13.51
N LEU A 166 -19.17 -0.70 -14.64
CA LEU A 166 -19.81 -1.01 -15.92
C LEU A 166 -20.50 -2.37 -15.88
N LEU A 167 -19.85 -3.37 -15.29
CA LEU A 167 -20.44 -4.70 -15.08
C LEU A 167 -21.71 -4.60 -14.21
N ALA A 168 -21.65 -3.91 -13.07
CA ALA A 168 -22.78 -3.75 -12.16
C ALA A 168 -23.96 -2.99 -12.81
N ARG A 169 -23.66 -2.00 -13.66
CA ARG A 169 -24.69 -1.27 -14.43
C ARG A 169 -25.44 -2.20 -15.38
N ASP A 170 -24.71 -3.02 -16.13
CA ASP A 170 -25.30 -3.89 -17.15
C ASP A 170 -26.01 -5.09 -16.52
N MET A 171 -25.54 -5.54 -15.35
CA MET A 171 -26.11 -6.63 -14.55
C MET A 171 -27.02 -6.14 -13.41
N GLN A 172 -27.54 -4.92 -13.45
CA GLN A 172 -28.34 -4.30 -12.36
C GLN A 172 -29.64 -5.05 -11.98
N LYS A 173 -30.01 -6.09 -12.73
CA LYS A 173 -31.11 -7.01 -12.39
C LYS A 173 -30.68 -8.20 -11.51
N VAL A 174 -29.37 -8.44 -11.41
CA VAL A 174 -28.74 -9.52 -10.64
C VAL A 174 -27.93 -8.92 -9.49
N ASP A 175 -27.03 -7.98 -9.80
CA ASP A 175 -26.11 -7.37 -8.84
C ASP A 175 -26.33 -5.86 -8.74
N GLN A 176 -27.07 -5.44 -7.72
CA GLN A 176 -27.43 -4.01 -7.52
C GLN A 176 -26.44 -3.25 -6.64
N PHE A 177 -25.58 -3.94 -5.89
CA PHE A 177 -24.67 -3.31 -4.93
C PHE A 177 -23.28 -3.92 -5.04
N THR A 178 -22.28 -3.10 -5.36
CA THR A 178 -20.88 -3.52 -5.42
C THR A 178 -20.06 -2.72 -4.42
N ILE A 179 -19.26 -3.42 -3.59
CA ILE A 179 -18.40 -2.79 -2.60
C ILE A 179 -16.95 -3.18 -2.88
N PHE A 180 -16.10 -2.18 -3.07
CA PHE A 180 -14.67 -2.34 -3.29
C PHE A 180 -13.89 -1.89 -2.05
N GLN A 181 -12.92 -2.70 -1.67
CA GLN A 181 -11.99 -2.40 -0.59
C GLN A 181 -10.59 -2.18 -1.15
N THR A 182 -10.03 -1.00 -0.88
CA THR A 182 -8.64 -0.66 -1.18
C THR A 182 -7.74 -0.91 0.02
N VAL A 183 -6.46 -1.16 -0.28
CA VAL A 183 -5.41 -1.21 0.75
C VAL A 183 -5.18 0.16 1.39
N GLY A 184 -4.37 0.16 2.44
CA GLY A 184 -3.90 1.34 3.13
C GLY A 184 -4.55 1.56 4.48
N ARG A 185 -3.88 2.38 5.29
CA ARG A 185 -4.11 2.40 6.74
C ARG A 185 -4.96 3.58 7.20
N SER A 186 -4.54 4.80 6.86
CA SER A 186 -5.09 6.02 7.46
C SER A 186 -5.34 7.15 6.46
N ALA A 187 -5.02 6.95 5.18
CA ALA A 187 -5.07 7.99 4.16
C ALA A 187 -5.85 7.54 2.92
N GLY A 188 -6.89 8.30 2.58
CA GLY A 188 -7.91 8.06 1.56
C GLY A 188 -7.48 8.30 0.12
N TRP A 189 -6.18 8.37 -0.17
CA TRP A 189 -5.66 8.66 -1.51
C TRP A 189 -6.02 7.62 -2.56
N LEU A 190 -6.02 6.33 -2.19
CA LEU A 190 -6.41 5.24 -3.08
C LEU A 190 -7.91 5.22 -3.37
N PRO A 191 -8.82 5.29 -2.37
CA PRO A 191 -10.24 5.39 -2.67
C PRO A 191 -10.60 6.69 -3.41
N ALA A 192 -9.90 7.80 -3.16
CA ALA A 192 -10.05 9.04 -3.94
C ALA A 192 -9.73 8.84 -5.42
N ALA A 193 -8.66 8.10 -5.74
CA ALA A 193 -8.22 7.87 -7.12
C ALA A 193 -9.30 7.20 -7.99
N ALA A 194 -10.23 6.45 -7.40
CA ALA A 194 -11.35 5.86 -8.13
C ALA A 194 -12.24 6.91 -8.82
N ALA A 195 -12.35 8.11 -8.24
CA ALA A 195 -13.13 9.20 -8.83
C ALA A 195 -12.53 9.68 -10.16
N CYS A 196 -11.22 9.53 -10.38
CA CYS A 196 -10.53 10.02 -11.58
C CYS A 196 -10.96 9.32 -12.87
N ALA A 197 -11.58 8.14 -12.77
CA ALA A 197 -12.08 7.40 -13.94
C ALA A 197 -13.54 7.74 -14.29
N LYS A 198 -14.25 8.50 -13.45
CA LYS A 198 -15.64 8.91 -13.70
C LYS A 198 -15.71 9.90 -14.86
N ARG A 199 -16.64 9.67 -15.80
CA ARG A 199 -16.99 10.59 -16.90
C ARG A 199 -18.34 11.24 -16.68
N SER A 200 -19.22 10.57 -15.94
CA SER A 200 -20.55 11.06 -15.57
C SER A 200 -20.88 10.77 -14.11
N PRO A 201 -21.90 11.43 -13.52
CA PRO A 201 -22.39 11.10 -12.18
C PRO A 201 -22.88 9.66 -12.01
N ALA A 202 -23.30 9.00 -13.11
CA ALA A 202 -23.79 7.62 -13.13
C ALA A 202 -22.66 6.57 -13.16
N ASP A 203 -21.41 6.98 -13.33
CA ASP A 203 -20.28 6.05 -13.34
C ASP A 203 -19.86 5.70 -11.92
N ALA A 204 -19.36 4.49 -11.70
CA ALA A 204 -18.76 4.11 -10.43
C ALA A 204 -17.47 4.90 -10.13
N PRO A 205 -17.13 5.15 -8.85
CA PRO A 205 -17.92 4.85 -7.66
C PRO A 205 -19.02 5.90 -7.43
N HIS A 206 -20.15 5.47 -6.87
CA HIS A 206 -21.23 6.37 -6.42
C HIS A 206 -20.94 6.94 -5.03
N ILE A 207 -20.31 6.13 -4.16
CA ILE A 207 -20.00 6.49 -2.77
C ILE A 207 -18.54 6.15 -2.48
N ILE A 208 -17.83 7.10 -1.85
CA ILE A 208 -16.44 6.93 -1.43
C ILE A 208 -16.39 7.13 0.09
N LEU A 209 -15.93 6.11 0.81
CA LEU A 209 -15.74 6.15 2.26
C LEU A 209 -14.26 6.41 2.58
N PHE A 210 -13.99 7.60 3.10
CA PHE A 210 -12.67 8.08 3.46
C PHE A 210 -12.34 7.78 4.92
N PRO A 211 -11.11 7.34 5.26
CA PRO A 211 -10.69 7.20 6.66
C PRO A 211 -10.58 8.54 7.41
N GLU A 212 -10.47 9.66 6.70
CA GLU A 212 -10.40 11.02 7.25
C GLU A 212 -11.75 11.52 7.78
N ARG A 213 -12.86 10.90 7.38
CA ARG A 213 -14.21 11.26 7.84
C ARG A 213 -14.76 10.15 8.73
N PRO A 214 -15.35 10.48 9.89
CA PRO A 214 -16.08 9.50 10.68
C PRO A 214 -17.21 8.87 9.86
N PHE A 215 -17.45 7.58 10.10
CA PHE A 215 -18.52 6.87 9.43
C PHE A 215 -19.88 7.20 10.05
N ASP A 216 -20.65 8.03 9.35
CA ASP A 216 -22.05 8.27 9.65
C ASP A 216 -22.91 7.21 8.94
N ARG A 217 -23.56 6.36 9.75
CA ARG A 217 -24.40 5.27 9.27
C ARG A 217 -25.66 5.78 8.57
N GLU A 218 -26.32 6.80 9.11
CA GLU A 218 -27.58 7.28 8.57
C GLU A 218 -27.36 7.99 7.23
N ALA A 219 -26.36 8.87 7.18
CA ALA A 219 -25.96 9.54 5.94
C ALA A 219 -25.51 8.54 4.86
N PHE A 220 -24.82 7.46 5.24
CA PHE A 220 -24.43 6.40 4.31
C PHE A 220 -25.65 5.71 3.68
N PHE A 221 -26.63 5.26 4.48
CA PHE A 221 -27.81 4.58 3.95
C PHE A 221 -28.69 5.51 3.10
N ASP A 222 -28.81 6.77 3.46
CA ASP A 222 -29.49 7.78 2.64
C ASP A 222 -28.78 7.98 1.28
N ALA A 223 -27.45 8.07 1.28
CA ALA A 223 -26.66 8.16 0.05
C ALA A 223 -26.82 6.91 -0.84
N VAL A 224 -26.83 5.72 -0.25
CA VAL A 224 -27.08 4.45 -0.96
C VAL A 224 -28.46 4.44 -1.58
N ALA A 225 -29.50 4.78 -0.82
CA ALA A 225 -30.88 4.81 -1.31
C ALA A 225 -31.06 5.82 -2.46
N LYS A 226 -30.46 7.01 -2.34
CA LYS A 226 -30.47 8.04 -3.39
C LYS A 226 -29.77 7.58 -4.67
N ALA A 227 -28.59 6.96 -4.54
CA ALA A 227 -27.86 6.42 -5.69
C ALA A 227 -28.64 5.30 -6.38
N HIS A 228 -29.17 4.34 -5.60
CA HIS A 228 -29.96 3.23 -6.12
C HIS A 228 -31.22 3.71 -6.85
N LYS A 229 -31.98 4.62 -6.24
CA LYS A 229 -33.19 5.20 -6.86
C LYS A 229 -32.89 5.92 -8.18
N ARG A 230 -31.71 6.55 -8.29
CA ARG A 230 -31.33 7.34 -9.47
C ARG A 230 -30.75 6.49 -10.60
N TYR A 231 -29.97 5.47 -10.27
CA TYR A 231 -29.16 4.75 -11.26
C TYR A 231 -29.51 3.27 -11.41
N GLY A 232 -30.29 2.68 -10.49
CA GLY A 232 -30.65 1.25 -10.49
C GLY A 232 -29.57 0.32 -9.91
N PHE A 233 -28.38 0.85 -9.61
CA PHE A 233 -27.28 0.12 -8.97
C PHE A 233 -26.42 1.07 -8.13
N VAL A 234 -25.60 0.54 -7.23
CA VAL A 234 -24.73 1.29 -6.34
C VAL A 234 -23.33 0.69 -6.33
N SER A 235 -22.32 1.55 -6.44
CA SER A 235 -20.92 1.17 -6.35
C SER A 235 -20.28 1.99 -5.23
N ILE A 236 -19.71 1.29 -4.26
CA ILE A 236 -19.10 1.86 -3.07
C ILE A 236 -17.63 1.48 -3.07
N ILE A 237 -16.76 2.44 -2.79
CA ILE A 237 -15.35 2.16 -2.51
C ILE A 237 -15.00 2.65 -1.12
N ARG A 238 -14.22 1.84 -0.41
CA ARG A 238 -13.71 2.15 0.93
C ARG A 238 -12.26 1.75 1.08
N GLN A 239 -11.64 2.24 2.14
CA GLN A 239 -10.34 1.75 2.58
C GLN A 239 -10.47 0.63 3.62
N CYS A 240 -9.40 -0.14 3.81
CA CYS A 240 -9.33 -1.21 4.83
C CYS A 240 -9.71 -0.73 6.23
N ARG A 241 -9.36 0.50 6.61
CA ARG A 241 -9.71 1.09 7.92
C ARG A 241 -10.72 2.22 7.72
N ILE A 242 -11.82 2.20 8.47
CA ILE A 242 -12.75 3.33 8.57
C ILE A 242 -12.90 3.66 10.05
N ARG A 243 -12.86 4.95 10.40
CA ARG A 243 -13.07 5.44 11.78
C ARG A 243 -14.57 5.41 12.12
N ARG A 244 -14.91 4.97 13.34
CA ARG A 244 -16.25 5.16 13.92
C ARG A 244 -16.26 6.37 14.84
N ASP A 245 -17.42 7.00 15.00
CA ASP A 245 -17.62 8.02 16.02
C ASP A 245 -17.38 7.43 17.43
N GLY A 246 -16.56 8.12 18.22
CA GLY A 246 -16.37 7.84 19.65
C GLY A 246 -15.31 6.81 20.04
N ASP A 247 -14.54 6.24 19.10
CA ASP A 247 -13.46 5.30 19.45
C ASP A 247 -12.29 5.33 18.44
N ASP A 248 -11.15 5.88 18.87
CA ASP A 248 -9.90 5.89 18.08
C ASP A 248 -9.30 4.48 17.87
N ARG A 249 -9.78 3.47 18.62
CA ARG A 249 -9.18 2.12 18.67
C ARG A 249 -10.00 1.06 17.93
N THR A 250 -11.32 1.22 17.75
CA THR A 250 -12.12 0.31 16.92
C THR A 250 -12.26 0.81 15.50
N SER A 251 -11.22 0.57 14.70
CA SER A 251 -11.46 0.39 13.28
C SER A 251 -12.30 -0.86 13.06
N LEU A 252 -13.29 -0.79 12.16
CA LEU A 252 -13.73 -1.99 11.45
C LEU A 252 -12.54 -2.52 10.64
N GLU A 253 -11.69 -3.34 11.25
CA GLU A 253 -10.84 -4.26 10.50
C GLU A 253 -11.80 -5.24 9.83
N ALA A 254 -12.29 -4.91 8.64
CA ALA A 254 -12.83 -5.94 7.77
C ALA A 254 -11.64 -6.78 7.31
N ARG A 255 -11.26 -7.76 8.14
CA ARG A 255 -10.18 -8.70 7.88
C ARG A 255 -10.43 -9.58 6.64
N ARG A 256 -11.56 -9.42 5.96
CA ARG A 256 -12.07 -10.36 4.96
C ARG A 256 -12.80 -9.58 3.86
N ALA A 257 -12.48 -9.89 2.60
CA ALA A 257 -13.26 -9.44 1.45
C ALA A 257 -14.68 -9.99 1.61
N VAL A 258 -15.67 -9.11 1.67
CA VAL A 258 -17.07 -9.51 1.84
C VAL A 258 -17.71 -9.57 0.47
N SER A 259 -18.06 -10.78 0.03
CA SER A 259 -19.07 -10.98 -1.01
C SER A 259 -20.43 -10.57 -0.46
N VAL A 260 -21.14 -9.68 -1.16
CA VAL A 260 -22.58 -9.54 -0.95
C VAL A 260 -23.23 -10.59 -1.85
N SER A 261 -23.53 -11.76 -1.31
CA SER A 261 -24.55 -12.64 -1.92
C SER A 261 -25.77 -12.62 -1.00
N GLU A 262 -26.92 -12.42 -1.62
CA GLU A 262 -28.20 -11.97 -1.10
C GLU A 262 -28.70 -12.59 0.21
N HIS A 263 -29.46 -11.81 0.98
CA HIS A 263 -30.86 -12.08 1.35
C HIS A 263 -31.52 -10.74 1.71
N VAL A 264 -32.02 -10.00 0.71
CA VAL A 264 -32.98 -8.91 0.95
C VAL A 264 -34.36 -9.55 0.98
N ARG A 265 -34.91 -9.81 2.18
CA ARG A 265 -36.32 -10.21 2.29
C ARG A 265 -37.18 -8.96 2.11
N HIS A 266 -38.00 -8.97 1.07
CA HIS A 266 -39.11 -8.02 0.97
C HIS A 266 -40.18 -8.44 1.98
N ASP A 267 -40.39 -7.67 3.05
CA ASP A 267 -41.56 -7.84 3.92
C ASP A 267 -42.77 -7.20 3.21
N PRO A 268 -43.80 -7.98 2.81
CA PRO A 268 -44.97 -7.44 2.12
C PRO A 268 -45.90 -6.59 3.01
N ALA A 269 -45.66 -6.49 4.33
CA ALA A 269 -46.54 -5.79 5.26
C ALA A 269 -46.17 -4.32 5.56
N GLU A 270 -44.96 -3.85 5.27
CA GLU A 270 -44.55 -2.46 5.52
C GLU A 270 -44.40 -1.65 4.22
N LYS A 271 -45.24 -0.61 4.03
CA LYS A 271 -45.15 0.36 2.92
C LYS A 271 -43.94 1.30 2.98
N THR A 272 -43.00 1.06 3.88
CA THR A 272 -41.73 1.75 3.99
C THR A 272 -40.62 0.79 3.61
N GLY A 273 -40.00 0.99 2.45
CA GLY A 273 -38.89 0.17 1.97
C GLY A 273 -37.68 0.26 2.90
N ARG A 274 -37.68 -0.59 3.93
CA ARG A 274 -36.57 -0.79 4.85
C ARG A 274 -35.67 -1.87 4.25
N VAL A 275 -34.51 -1.47 3.76
CA VAL A 275 -33.46 -2.42 3.36
C VAL A 275 -32.79 -2.91 4.64
N GLU A 276 -33.27 -4.02 5.18
CA GLU A 276 -32.55 -4.73 6.25
C GLU A 276 -31.44 -5.56 5.63
N LEU A 277 -30.20 -5.08 5.76
CA LEU A 277 -29.02 -5.89 5.51
C LEU A 277 -28.91 -6.91 6.65
N GLY A 278 -29.33 -8.15 6.39
CA GLY A 278 -29.18 -9.28 7.30
C GLY A 278 -27.73 -9.46 7.78
N ALA A 279 -27.57 -10.14 8.91
CA ALA A 279 -26.31 -10.31 9.62
C ALA A 279 -25.13 -10.67 8.68
N TRP A 280 -24.09 -9.84 8.75
CA TRP A 280 -22.82 -9.96 8.05
C TRP A 280 -22.15 -11.28 8.45
N GLN A 281 -22.31 -12.33 7.63
CA GLN A 281 -21.72 -13.64 7.90
C GLN A 281 -20.51 -13.94 7.01
N ASP A 282 -19.51 -14.48 7.70
CA ASP A 282 -18.13 -14.64 7.33
C ASP A 282 -17.90 -15.99 6.63
N ARG A 283 -17.40 -15.99 5.39
CA ARG A 283 -16.75 -17.16 4.76
C ARG A 283 -15.41 -16.74 4.18
N GLY A 284 -14.34 -17.13 4.86
CA GLY A 284 -13.00 -16.59 4.65
C GLY A 284 -12.36 -16.93 3.31
N ASN A 285 -11.60 -15.98 2.77
CA ASN A 285 -10.30 -16.27 2.17
C ASN A 285 -9.39 -15.03 2.21
N SER A 286 -8.13 -15.25 2.57
CA SER A 286 -7.10 -14.22 2.72
C SER A 286 -6.37 -13.99 1.41
N LEU A 287 -6.57 -12.84 0.77
CA LEU A 287 -5.64 -12.10 -0.10
C LEU A 287 -6.42 -10.94 -0.73
N CYS A 288 -5.96 -9.69 -0.53
CA CYS A 288 -6.50 -8.50 -1.19
C CYS A 288 -6.22 -8.56 -2.70
N SER A 289 -7.03 -9.31 -3.42
CA SER A 289 -7.22 -9.24 -4.86
C SER A 289 -8.63 -8.72 -5.11
N ALA A 290 -8.81 -7.87 -6.13
CA ALA A 290 -10.12 -7.38 -6.53
C ALA A 290 -11.04 -8.58 -6.81
N SER A 291 -11.91 -8.90 -5.86
CA SER A 291 -12.85 -10.00 -5.99
C SER A 291 -14.08 -9.46 -6.71
N THR A 292 -14.19 -9.75 -8.01
CA THR A 292 -15.43 -9.57 -8.75
C THR A 292 -16.21 -10.87 -8.58
N PHE A 293 -17.35 -10.84 -7.89
CA PHE A 293 -18.23 -11.99 -7.80
C PHE A 293 -19.40 -11.78 -8.75
N SER A 294 -19.65 -12.78 -9.60
CA SER A 294 -20.82 -12.92 -10.45
C SER A 294 -21.48 -14.24 -10.08
N VAL A 295 -22.78 -14.25 -9.81
CA VAL A 295 -23.54 -15.49 -9.61
C VAL A 295 -24.15 -15.91 -10.95
N VAL A 296 -23.82 -17.13 -11.40
CA VAL A 296 -24.52 -17.80 -12.50
C VAL A 296 -25.64 -18.62 -11.88
N GLY A 297 -26.87 -18.37 -12.34
CA GLY A 297 -28.02 -19.30 -12.42
C GLY A 297 -28.41 -20.09 -11.17
#